data_AF-A0A1G3FBS4-F1
#
_entry.id   AF-A0A1G3FBS4-F1
#
_cell.length_a   1.000
_cell.length_b   1.000
_cell.length_c   1.000
_cell.angle_alpha   90.00
_cell.angle_beta   90.00
_cell.angle_gamma   90.00
#
_symmetry.space_group_name_H-M   'P 1'
#
loop_
_entity.id
_entity.type
_entity.pdbx_description
1 polymer ?
#
loop_
_entity_poly.entity_id
_entity_poly.type
_entity_poly.pdbx_seq_one_letter_code
_entity_poly.pdbx_strand_id
1 'polypeptide(L)'
;FIRRLDALISDHHPDGVVLTPPITDYAPLLKRLRERGVPYASVSPQSGSGIGVSMDEQAAARAIVEHLLALGHRRIAHVIGIADHGASRWRLAGYREAMAAAGLPEDPALVVQGAFTFGSGVTAARELFALKQRPTAVFAANDDMAIGVMWAAGEYGLKVPHDLSVCGFDDTPLARQLWPALTTVQQPSREMGRIAAQQLLGVLRGRGPGELVQVPFALQIRGSTARVP
;
A
#
# COMPACT_ATOMS: atom_id res chain seq x y z
N PHE A 1 18.88 -8.99 -12.39
CA PHE A 1 18.72 -8.55 -10.99
C PHE A 1 19.71 -9.25 -10.06
N ILE A 2 19.57 -10.56 -9.82
CA ILE A 2 20.44 -11.36 -8.94
C ILE A 2 21.95 -11.17 -9.14
N ARG A 3 22.45 -11.22 -10.39
CA ARG A 3 23.89 -11.01 -10.68
C ARG A 3 24.41 -9.63 -10.24
N ARG A 4 23.57 -8.58 -10.30
CA ARG A 4 23.94 -7.24 -9.82
C ARG A 4 23.95 -7.17 -8.28
N LEU A 5 23.10 -7.95 -7.62
CA LEU A 5 23.09 -8.07 -6.16
C LEU A 5 24.30 -8.86 -5.64
N ASP A 6 24.71 -9.91 -6.35
CA ASP A 6 25.97 -10.60 -6.03
C ASP A 6 27.17 -9.70 -6.18
N ALA A 7 27.21 -8.89 -7.26
CA ALA A 7 28.25 -7.88 -7.43
C ALA A 7 28.19 -6.88 -6.26
N LEU A 8 27.01 -6.37 -5.90
CA LEU A 8 26.87 -5.42 -4.79
C LEU A 8 27.33 -6.01 -3.44
N ILE A 9 27.02 -7.27 -3.15
CA ILE A 9 27.45 -7.94 -1.91
C ILE A 9 28.95 -8.29 -1.96
N SER A 10 29.45 -8.73 -3.13
CA SER A 10 30.86 -9.13 -3.30
C SER A 10 31.82 -7.94 -3.39
N ASP A 11 31.40 -6.86 -4.03
CA ASP A 11 32.27 -5.71 -4.34
C ASP A 11 32.27 -4.67 -3.21
N HIS A 12 31.20 -4.60 -2.42
CA HIS A 12 31.07 -3.61 -1.35
C HIS A 12 31.09 -4.18 0.07
N HIS A 13 31.01 -5.52 0.23
CA HIS A 13 31.07 -6.20 1.52
C HIS A 13 30.25 -5.51 2.63
N PRO A 14 28.94 -5.29 2.43
CA PRO A 14 28.14 -4.57 3.42
C PRO A 14 28.03 -5.38 4.72
N ASP A 15 28.16 -4.70 5.86
CA ASP A 15 27.93 -5.32 7.18
C ASP A 15 26.48 -5.80 7.35
N GLY A 16 25.53 -5.20 6.63
CA GLY A 16 24.15 -5.65 6.58
C GLY A 16 23.31 -4.87 5.56
N VAL A 17 22.11 -5.36 5.26
CA VAL A 17 21.23 -4.78 4.24
C VAL A 17 19.82 -4.52 4.78
N VAL A 18 19.23 -3.37 4.46
CA VAL A 18 17.79 -3.12 4.68
C VAL A 18 17.05 -3.41 3.38
N LEU A 19 16.08 -4.31 3.43
CA LEU A 19 15.28 -4.72 2.28
C LEU A 19 13.89 -4.09 2.35
N THR A 20 13.46 -3.51 1.24
CA THR A 20 12.10 -2.96 1.09
C THR A 20 11.28 -3.80 0.11
N PRO A 21 9.94 -3.78 0.18
CA PRO A 21 9.11 -4.45 -0.80
C PRO A 21 9.40 -3.94 -2.23
N PRO A 22 9.27 -4.81 -3.26
CA PRO A 22 8.98 -6.24 -3.17
C PRO A 22 10.23 -7.09 -2.85
N ILE A 23 11.43 -6.50 -2.83
CA ILE A 23 12.71 -7.19 -2.67
C ILE A 23 12.79 -7.90 -1.30
N THR A 24 12.10 -7.38 -0.28
CA THR A 24 12.05 -7.94 1.08
C THR A 24 11.63 -9.41 1.13
N ASP A 25 10.85 -9.89 0.16
CA ASP A 25 10.35 -11.27 0.10
C ASP A 25 10.99 -12.08 -1.03
N TYR A 26 12.03 -11.54 -1.69
CA TYR A 26 12.64 -12.20 -2.84
C TYR A 26 13.52 -13.38 -2.42
N ALA A 27 12.93 -14.57 -2.38
CA ALA A 27 13.54 -15.80 -1.85
C ALA A 27 14.97 -16.10 -2.35
N PRO A 28 15.32 -15.93 -3.64
CA PRO A 28 16.70 -16.15 -4.09
C PRO A 28 17.72 -15.21 -3.45
N LEU A 29 17.36 -13.95 -3.19
CA LEU A 29 18.23 -13.00 -2.50
C LEU A 29 18.35 -13.36 -1.02
N LEU A 30 17.23 -13.63 -0.36
CA LEU A 30 17.23 -13.99 1.07
C LEU A 30 18.07 -15.24 1.34
N LYS A 31 18.01 -16.24 0.44
CA LYS A 31 18.86 -17.43 0.50
C LYS A 31 20.35 -17.07 0.42
N ARG A 32 20.74 -16.20 -0.52
CA ARG A 32 22.14 -15.79 -0.70
C ARG A 32 22.69 -14.97 0.47
N LEU A 33 21.89 -14.06 1.03
CA LEU A 33 22.28 -13.31 2.22
C LEU A 33 22.55 -14.25 3.39
N ARG A 34 21.70 -15.27 3.59
CA ARG A 34 21.92 -16.32 4.60
C ARG A 34 23.18 -17.15 4.35
N GLU A 35 23.39 -17.61 3.12
CA GLU A 35 24.58 -18.41 2.73
C GLU A 35 25.89 -17.65 2.94
N ARG A 36 25.86 -16.32 2.77
CA ARG A 36 27.03 -15.44 2.97
C ARG A 36 27.15 -14.89 4.40
N GLY A 37 26.22 -15.22 5.29
CA GLY A 37 26.20 -14.70 6.66
C GLY A 37 26.01 -13.18 6.75
N VAL A 38 25.38 -12.55 5.74
CA VAL A 38 25.10 -11.11 5.74
C VAL A 38 23.75 -10.85 6.42
N PRO A 39 23.70 -10.19 7.59
CA PRO A 39 22.45 -9.86 8.26
C PRO A 39 21.60 -8.89 7.43
N TYR A 40 20.29 -9.04 7.51
CA TYR A 40 19.37 -8.13 6.85
C TYR A 40 18.16 -7.82 7.73
N ALA A 41 17.65 -6.59 7.60
CA ALA A 41 16.36 -6.19 8.13
C ALA A 41 15.35 -6.03 7.00
N SER A 42 14.11 -6.41 7.28
CA SER A 42 13.01 -6.39 6.33
C SER A 42 11.97 -5.33 6.70
N VAL A 43 11.52 -4.57 5.71
CA VAL A 43 10.37 -3.66 5.85
C VAL A 43 9.13 -4.37 5.30
N SER A 44 8.13 -4.56 6.15
CA SER A 44 6.88 -5.27 5.84
C SER A 44 7.08 -6.65 5.19
N PRO A 45 7.82 -7.59 5.82
CA PRO A 45 7.97 -8.95 5.31
C PRO A 45 6.68 -9.77 5.41
N GLN A 46 6.45 -10.65 4.45
CA GLN A 46 5.31 -11.58 4.48
C GLN A 46 5.41 -12.67 5.54
N SER A 47 6.62 -13.02 5.97
CA SER A 47 6.84 -14.03 7.00
C SER A 47 6.33 -13.61 8.38
N GLY A 48 6.05 -12.31 8.60
CA GLY A 48 5.69 -11.78 9.91
C GLY A 48 6.75 -12.02 11.00
N SER A 49 8.00 -12.28 10.60
CA SER A 49 9.09 -12.63 11.52
C SER A 49 10.46 -12.22 10.95
N GLY A 50 11.46 -12.15 11.83
CA GLY A 50 12.83 -11.76 11.49
C GLY A 50 13.22 -10.43 12.13
N ILE A 51 14.21 -9.75 11.54
CA ILE A 51 14.68 -8.44 11.98
C ILE A 51 13.99 -7.39 11.11
N GLY A 52 13.45 -6.33 11.69
CA GLY A 52 13.01 -5.17 10.92
C GLY A 52 11.76 -4.51 11.47
N VAL A 53 10.85 -4.14 10.57
CA VAL A 53 9.63 -3.44 10.92
C VAL A 53 8.47 -3.87 10.04
N SER A 54 7.26 -3.86 10.57
CA SER A 54 6.02 -4.08 9.82
C SER A 54 4.93 -3.10 10.27
N MET A 55 3.90 -2.99 9.44
CA MET A 55 2.65 -2.30 9.74
C MET A 55 1.52 -3.24 9.33
N ASP A 56 0.38 -3.20 10.04
CA ASP A 56 -0.79 -3.99 9.67
C ASP A 56 -1.49 -3.37 8.44
N GLU A 57 -0.98 -3.70 7.27
CA GLU A 57 -1.47 -3.24 5.96
C GLU A 57 -2.92 -3.68 5.69
N GLN A 58 -3.30 -4.86 6.18
CA GLN A 58 -4.65 -5.38 6.02
C GLN A 58 -5.64 -4.58 6.87
N ALA A 59 -5.34 -4.37 8.16
CA ALA A 59 -6.16 -3.54 9.04
C ALA A 59 -6.24 -2.09 8.56
N ALA A 60 -5.15 -1.54 8.02
CA ALA A 60 -5.12 -0.21 7.44
C ALA A 60 -6.04 -0.06 6.23
N ALA A 61 -6.01 -1.05 5.32
CA ALA A 61 -6.93 -1.07 4.18
C ALA A 61 -8.39 -1.28 4.60
N ARG A 62 -8.62 -2.15 5.59
CA ARG A 62 -9.96 -2.36 6.18
C ARG A 62 -10.52 -1.05 6.73
N ALA A 63 -9.72 -0.27 7.46
CA ALA A 63 -10.13 1.02 8.02
C ALA A 63 -10.54 2.06 6.95
N ILE A 64 -9.89 2.08 5.78
CA ILE A 64 -10.33 2.93 4.66
C ILE A 64 -11.72 2.54 4.17
N VAL A 65 -11.96 1.23 4.01
CA VAL A 65 -13.22 0.73 3.45
C VAL A 65 -14.34 0.89 4.47
N GLU A 66 -14.08 0.64 5.76
CA GLU A 66 -14.99 0.94 6.87
C GLU A 66 -15.39 2.43 6.90
N HIS A 67 -14.44 3.34 6.66
CA HIS A 67 -14.75 4.78 6.54
C HIS A 67 -15.71 5.07 5.38
N LEU A 68 -15.47 4.49 4.19
CA LEU A 68 -16.37 4.64 3.05
C LEU A 68 -17.76 4.03 3.30
N LEU A 69 -17.82 2.87 3.96
CA LEU A 69 -19.06 2.22 4.36
C LEU A 69 -19.85 3.07 5.37
N ALA A 70 -19.16 3.71 6.32
CA ALA A 70 -19.76 4.63 7.30
C ALA A 70 -20.34 5.90 6.65
N LEU A 71 -19.79 6.32 5.51
CA LEU A 71 -20.34 7.39 4.67
C LEU A 71 -21.54 6.95 3.79
N GLY A 72 -21.93 5.67 3.87
CA GLY A 72 -23.08 5.12 3.16
C GLY A 72 -22.76 4.50 1.79
N HIS A 73 -21.50 4.47 1.38
CA HIS A 73 -21.12 3.83 0.12
C HIS A 73 -21.32 2.31 0.21
N ARG A 74 -21.95 1.73 -0.81
CA ARG A 74 -22.14 0.27 -0.95
C ARG A 74 -21.49 -0.31 -2.20
N ARG A 75 -21.24 0.52 -3.21
CA ARG A 75 -20.55 0.14 -4.45
C ARG A 75 -19.18 0.81 -4.47
N ILE A 76 -18.25 0.20 -3.76
CA ILE A 76 -16.88 0.69 -3.57
C ILE A 76 -15.98 -0.11 -4.52
N ALA A 77 -15.23 0.56 -5.38
CA ALA A 77 -14.22 -0.08 -6.22
C ALA A 77 -12.85 -0.07 -5.53
N HIS A 78 -12.03 -1.06 -5.85
CA HIS A 78 -10.64 -1.16 -5.44
C HIS A 78 -9.72 -1.21 -6.66
N VAL A 79 -8.79 -0.25 -6.76
CA VAL A 79 -7.70 -0.31 -7.75
C VAL A 79 -6.48 -0.93 -7.08
N ILE A 80 -6.20 -2.20 -7.39
CA ILE A 80 -5.08 -2.93 -6.79
C ILE A 80 -3.74 -2.48 -7.38
N GLY A 81 -2.65 -2.71 -6.66
CA GLY A 81 -1.30 -2.43 -7.15
C GLY A 81 -0.69 -3.58 -7.96
N ILE A 82 0.63 -3.56 -8.12
CA ILE A 82 1.39 -4.61 -8.85
C ILE A 82 1.11 -5.99 -8.24
N ALA A 83 0.76 -6.98 -9.07
CA ALA A 83 0.27 -8.30 -8.64
C ALA A 83 1.20 -9.04 -7.65
N ASP A 84 2.52 -9.00 -7.89
CA ASP A 84 3.50 -9.71 -7.05
C ASP A 84 3.87 -8.98 -5.77
N HIS A 85 3.41 -7.74 -5.58
CA HIS A 85 3.74 -6.92 -4.43
C HIS A 85 2.87 -7.27 -3.22
N GLY A 86 3.49 -7.47 -2.04
CA GLY A 86 2.78 -7.81 -0.80
C GLY A 86 1.65 -6.83 -0.48
N ALA A 87 1.93 -5.51 -0.57
CA ALA A 87 0.96 -4.45 -0.36
C ALA A 87 -0.35 -4.63 -1.16
N SER A 88 -0.27 -5.05 -2.42
CA SER A 88 -1.46 -5.31 -3.25
C SER A 88 -2.33 -6.41 -2.66
N ARG A 89 -1.71 -7.48 -2.13
CA ARG A 89 -2.43 -8.61 -1.54
C ARG A 89 -3.05 -8.26 -0.19
N TRP A 90 -2.30 -7.63 0.71
CA TRP A 90 -2.82 -7.24 2.03
C TRP A 90 -3.94 -6.20 1.92
N ARG A 91 -3.78 -5.21 1.04
CA ARG A 91 -4.79 -4.16 0.85
C ARG A 91 -6.07 -4.72 0.21
N LEU A 92 -5.95 -5.63 -0.75
CA LEU A 92 -7.09 -6.36 -1.31
C LEU A 92 -7.78 -7.23 -0.25
N ALA A 93 -7.02 -7.90 0.63
CA ALA A 93 -7.59 -8.68 1.72
C ALA A 93 -8.39 -7.81 2.69
N GLY A 94 -7.86 -6.64 3.08
CA GLY A 94 -8.57 -5.71 3.96
C GLY A 94 -9.84 -5.12 3.32
N TYR A 95 -9.79 -4.84 2.02
CA TYR A 95 -10.97 -4.45 1.25
C TYR A 95 -12.04 -5.54 1.26
N ARG A 96 -11.68 -6.78 0.94
CA ARG A 96 -12.62 -7.92 0.93
C ARG A 96 -13.21 -8.18 2.31
N GLU A 97 -12.39 -8.11 3.35
CA GLU A 97 -12.81 -8.29 4.74
C GLU A 97 -13.88 -7.26 5.14
N ALA A 98 -13.64 -5.98 4.91
CA ALA A 98 -14.61 -4.92 5.22
C ALA A 98 -15.91 -5.06 4.43
N MET A 99 -15.83 -5.36 3.13
CA MET A 99 -17.01 -5.56 2.28
C MET A 99 -17.84 -6.77 2.74
N ALA A 100 -17.18 -7.89 3.03
CA ALA A 100 -17.84 -9.09 3.55
C ALA A 100 -18.49 -8.85 4.91
N ALA A 101 -17.81 -8.14 5.83
CA ALA A 101 -18.35 -7.78 7.14
C ALA A 101 -19.61 -6.89 7.04
N ALA A 102 -19.72 -6.10 5.97
CA ALA A 102 -20.89 -5.29 5.65
C ALA A 102 -22.01 -6.04 4.88
N GLY A 103 -21.83 -7.35 4.62
CA GLY A 103 -22.78 -8.16 3.86
C GLY A 103 -22.83 -7.82 2.36
N LEU A 104 -21.78 -7.21 1.81
CA LEU A 104 -21.69 -6.83 0.41
C LEU A 104 -20.88 -7.89 -0.35
N PRO A 105 -21.46 -8.60 -1.34
CA PRO A 105 -20.75 -9.61 -2.10
C PRO A 105 -19.65 -8.98 -2.95
N GLU A 106 -18.59 -9.75 -3.21
CA GLU A 106 -17.54 -9.35 -4.13
C GLU A 106 -18.10 -9.19 -5.55
N ASP A 107 -17.89 -8.02 -6.14
CA ASP A 107 -18.14 -7.76 -7.56
C ASP A 107 -16.77 -7.68 -8.26
N PRO A 108 -16.39 -8.69 -9.07
CA PRO A 108 -15.11 -8.69 -9.76
C PRO A 108 -14.91 -7.47 -10.67
N ALA A 109 -15.98 -6.86 -11.20
CA ALA A 109 -15.89 -5.67 -12.03
C ALA A 109 -15.47 -4.41 -11.22
N LEU A 110 -15.52 -4.47 -9.89
CA LEU A 110 -15.09 -3.40 -9.00
C LEU A 110 -13.65 -3.56 -8.51
N VAL A 111 -12.96 -4.65 -8.87
CA VAL A 111 -11.56 -4.87 -8.51
C VAL A 111 -10.71 -4.80 -9.78
N VAL A 112 -10.00 -3.69 -9.96
CA VAL A 112 -9.28 -3.40 -11.22
C VAL A 112 -7.78 -3.35 -11.00
N GLN A 113 -7.03 -3.95 -11.92
CA GLN A 113 -5.58 -4.03 -11.87
C GLN A 113 -4.93 -2.66 -12.15
N GLY A 114 -4.11 -2.19 -11.21
CA GLY A 114 -3.22 -1.04 -11.37
C GLY A 114 -1.75 -1.43 -11.26
N ALA A 115 -0.85 -0.44 -11.15
CA ALA A 115 0.60 -0.67 -11.13
C ALA A 115 1.35 0.29 -10.20
N PHE A 116 0.68 0.87 -9.21
CA PHE A 116 1.20 1.91 -8.30
C PHE A 116 1.67 3.18 -9.01
N THR A 117 1.18 3.46 -10.23
CA THR A 117 1.51 4.67 -10.97
C THR A 117 0.27 5.50 -11.25
N PHE A 118 0.44 6.81 -11.37
CA PHE A 118 -0.60 7.73 -11.81
C PHE A 118 -1.34 7.22 -13.07
N GLY A 119 -0.59 6.89 -14.12
CA GLY A 119 -1.16 6.40 -15.38
C GLY A 119 -1.98 5.12 -15.22
N SER A 120 -1.55 4.19 -14.37
CA SER A 120 -2.34 2.99 -14.09
C SER A 120 -3.65 3.29 -13.35
N GLY A 121 -3.66 4.30 -12.48
CA GLY A 121 -4.88 4.78 -11.83
C GLY A 121 -5.86 5.41 -12.83
N VAL A 122 -5.37 6.19 -13.80
CA VAL A 122 -6.19 6.76 -14.89
C VAL A 122 -6.84 5.64 -15.71
N THR A 123 -6.07 4.64 -16.13
CA THR A 123 -6.60 3.51 -16.92
C THR A 123 -7.66 2.75 -16.14
N ALA A 124 -7.39 2.42 -14.88
CA ALA A 124 -8.34 1.71 -14.03
C ALA A 124 -9.64 2.51 -13.79
N ALA A 125 -9.54 3.82 -13.61
CA ALA A 125 -10.69 4.69 -13.45
C ALA A 125 -11.58 4.71 -14.69
N ARG A 126 -10.99 4.78 -15.89
CA ARG A 126 -11.73 4.74 -17.16
C ARG A 126 -12.51 3.43 -17.33
N GLU A 127 -11.92 2.31 -16.94
CA GLU A 127 -12.61 1.01 -16.90
C GLU A 127 -13.81 1.03 -15.95
N LEU A 128 -13.61 1.51 -14.72
CA LEU A 128 -14.67 1.63 -13.72
C LEU A 128 -15.80 2.58 -14.16
N PHE A 129 -15.48 3.68 -14.84
CA PHE A 129 -16.46 4.67 -15.29
C PHE A 129 -17.21 4.24 -16.57
N ALA A 130 -16.69 3.25 -17.30
CA ALA A 130 -17.36 2.61 -18.42
C ALA A 130 -18.43 1.59 -17.99
N LEU A 131 -18.44 1.18 -16.72
CA LEU A 131 -19.47 0.28 -16.19
C LEU A 131 -20.86 0.92 -16.29
N LYS A 132 -21.87 0.10 -16.61
CA LYS A 132 -23.28 0.51 -16.63
C LYS A 132 -23.73 1.09 -15.27
N GLN A 133 -23.25 0.48 -14.18
CA GLN A 133 -23.42 0.96 -12.81
C GLN A 133 -22.04 1.27 -12.23
N ARG A 134 -21.70 2.56 -12.20
CA ARG A 134 -20.42 3.06 -11.69
C ARG A 134 -20.32 2.87 -10.17
N PRO A 135 -19.12 2.70 -9.62
CA PRO A 135 -18.92 2.82 -8.18
C PRO A 135 -19.19 4.26 -7.71
N THR A 136 -19.60 4.42 -6.46
CA THR A 136 -19.71 5.74 -5.81
C THR A 136 -18.49 6.10 -4.97
N ALA A 137 -17.58 5.13 -4.76
CA ALA A 137 -16.28 5.37 -4.16
C ALA A 137 -15.20 4.49 -4.79
N VAL A 138 -13.97 5.00 -4.83
CA VAL A 138 -12.78 4.24 -5.23
C VAL A 138 -11.75 4.28 -4.11
N PHE A 139 -11.30 3.10 -3.66
CA PHE A 139 -10.08 2.95 -2.89
C PHE A 139 -8.95 2.51 -3.83
N ALA A 140 -8.00 3.39 -4.12
CA ALA A 140 -6.80 2.99 -4.85
C ALA A 140 -5.71 2.55 -3.87
N ALA A 141 -4.99 1.49 -4.23
CA ALA A 141 -3.99 0.90 -3.35
C ALA A 141 -2.78 1.80 -3.09
N ASN A 142 -2.61 2.94 -3.76
CA ASN A 142 -1.69 3.99 -3.34
C ASN A 142 -2.18 5.39 -3.76
N ASP A 143 -1.53 6.43 -3.25
CA ASP A 143 -1.86 7.82 -3.56
C ASP A 143 -1.69 8.16 -5.05
N ASP A 144 -0.62 7.69 -5.71
CA ASP A 144 -0.41 8.00 -7.14
C ASP A 144 -1.57 7.50 -8.01
N MET A 145 -2.04 6.27 -7.79
CA MET A 145 -3.21 5.75 -8.48
C MET A 145 -4.49 6.48 -8.08
N ALA A 146 -4.67 6.83 -6.80
CA ALA A 146 -5.83 7.61 -6.36
C ALA A 146 -5.90 8.98 -7.07
N ILE A 147 -4.75 9.62 -7.26
CA ILE A 147 -4.62 10.88 -7.97
C ILE A 147 -4.93 10.70 -9.46
N GLY A 148 -4.48 9.60 -10.06
CA GLY A 148 -4.89 9.19 -11.40
C GLY A 148 -6.41 9.02 -11.53
N VAL A 149 -7.05 8.42 -10.53
CA VAL A 149 -8.52 8.29 -10.48
C VAL A 149 -9.20 9.65 -10.39
N MET A 150 -8.73 10.56 -9.53
CA MET A 150 -9.28 11.91 -9.43
C MET A 150 -9.12 12.71 -10.73
N TRP A 151 -7.98 12.55 -11.41
CA TRP A 151 -7.73 13.19 -12.69
C TRP A 151 -8.71 12.69 -13.77
N ALA A 152 -8.88 11.37 -13.88
CA ALA A 152 -9.86 10.78 -14.79
C ALA A 152 -11.30 11.17 -14.44
N ALA A 153 -11.63 11.30 -13.15
CA ALA A 153 -12.94 11.78 -12.72
C ALA A 153 -13.22 13.19 -13.30
N GLY A 154 -12.22 14.09 -13.25
CA GLY A 154 -12.28 15.40 -13.88
C GLY A 154 -12.54 15.35 -15.39
N GLU A 155 -11.87 14.46 -16.12
CA GLU A 155 -12.14 14.25 -17.57
C GLU A 155 -13.57 13.79 -17.85
N TYR A 156 -14.16 13.02 -16.93
CA TYR A 156 -15.52 12.50 -17.04
C TYR A 156 -16.58 13.46 -16.47
N GLY A 157 -16.17 14.65 -16.02
CA GLY A 157 -17.06 15.63 -15.38
C GLY A 157 -17.59 15.21 -14.02
N LEU A 158 -16.99 14.18 -13.39
CA LEU A 158 -17.33 13.73 -12.04
C LEU A 158 -16.62 14.59 -11.00
N LYS A 159 -17.37 15.15 -10.07
CA LYS A 159 -16.84 15.96 -8.98
C LYS A 159 -16.42 15.05 -7.83
N VAL A 160 -15.15 15.14 -7.43
CA VAL A 160 -14.68 14.58 -6.17
C VAL A 160 -14.85 15.65 -5.08
N PRO A 161 -15.53 15.37 -3.94
CA PRO A 161 -16.07 14.07 -3.51
C PRO A 161 -17.55 13.83 -3.86
N HIS A 162 -18.26 14.79 -4.46
CA HIS A 162 -19.73 14.78 -4.55
C HIS A 162 -20.31 13.64 -5.40
N ASP A 163 -19.76 13.41 -6.58
CA ASP A 163 -20.18 12.32 -7.47
C ASP A 163 -19.37 11.04 -7.21
N LEU A 164 -18.15 11.18 -6.66
CA LEU A 164 -17.23 10.09 -6.42
C LEU A 164 -16.31 10.39 -5.22
N SER A 165 -16.38 9.56 -4.19
CA SER A 165 -15.39 9.53 -3.11
C SER A 165 -14.10 8.81 -3.57
N VAL A 166 -12.93 9.35 -3.27
CA VAL A 166 -11.64 8.72 -3.61
C VAL A 166 -10.75 8.64 -2.38
N CYS A 167 -10.20 7.45 -2.13
CA CYS A 167 -9.21 7.18 -1.09
C CYS A 167 -7.91 6.64 -1.69
N GLY A 168 -6.78 7.02 -1.10
CA GLY A 168 -5.45 6.49 -1.42
C GLY A 168 -4.81 5.74 -0.26
N PHE A 169 -3.51 5.52 -0.37
CA PHE A 169 -2.66 4.91 0.64
C PHE A 169 -1.26 5.50 0.47
N ASP A 170 -0.55 5.83 1.56
CA ASP A 170 0.85 6.28 1.69
C ASP A 170 1.00 7.67 2.35
N ASP A 171 0.00 8.56 2.23
CA ASP A 171 0.05 9.96 2.68
C ASP A 171 1.28 10.73 2.16
N THR A 172 1.53 10.60 0.87
CA THR A 172 2.55 11.34 0.14
C THR A 172 2.34 12.85 0.27
N PRO A 173 3.38 13.68 0.08
CA PRO A 173 3.24 15.14 0.11
C PRO A 173 2.13 15.65 -0.84
N LEU A 174 1.99 15.00 -2.00
CA LEU A 174 1.00 15.38 -3.01
C LEU A 174 -0.44 15.19 -2.50
N ALA A 175 -0.71 14.17 -1.68
CA ALA A 175 -2.04 13.94 -1.09
C ALA A 175 -2.59 15.14 -0.32
N ARG A 176 -1.72 16.02 0.20
CA ARG A 176 -2.08 17.23 0.95
C ARG A 176 -2.14 18.49 0.10
N GLN A 177 -1.57 18.46 -1.10
CA GLN A 177 -1.39 19.62 -1.97
C GLN A 177 -2.46 19.72 -3.07
N LEU A 178 -3.26 18.67 -3.25
CA LEU A 178 -4.35 18.61 -4.22
C LEU A 178 -5.61 19.30 -3.70
N TRP A 179 -6.50 19.67 -4.63
CA TRP A 179 -7.86 20.10 -4.31
C TRP A 179 -8.89 19.18 -5.00
N PRO A 180 -9.76 18.49 -4.24
CA PRO A 180 -9.74 18.37 -2.77
C PRO A 180 -8.51 17.58 -2.28
N ALA A 181 -8.10 17.79 -1.02
CA ALA A 181 -7.03 16.99 -0.42
C ALA A 181 -7.47 15.53 -0.24
N LEU A 182 -6.54 14.60 -0.48
CA LEU A 182 -6.81 13.16 -0.56
C LEU A 182 -6.91 12.53 0.84
N THR A 183 -8.01 11.81 1.07
CA THR A 183 -8.20 10.87 2.18
C THR A 183 -7.34 9.65 1.94
N THR A 184 -6.50 9.27 2.90
CA THR A 184 -5.47 8.25 2.68
C THR A 184 -5.00 7.65 4.01
N VAL A 185 -4.34 6.49 3.97
CA VAL A 185 -3.59 5.96 5.12
C VAL A 185 -2.19 6.55 5.13
N GLN A 186 -1.80 7.13 6.26
CA GLN A 186 -0.42 7.48 6.54
C GLN A 186 0.34 6.26 7.05
N GLN A 187 1.29 5.81 6.24
CA GLN A 187 2.33 4.89 6.67
C GLN A 187 3.47 5.69 7.31
N PRO A 188 3.96 5.33 8.49
CA PRO A 188 5.08 6.03 9.10
C PRO A 188 6.42 5.61 8.45
N SER A 189 6.54 5.71 7.11
CA SER A 189 7.62 5.13 6.31
C SER A 189 9.03 5.58 6.75
N ARG A 190 9.18 6.84 7.17
CA ARG A 190 10.44 7.36 7.72
C ARG A 190 10.83 6.65 9.02
N GLU A 191 9.84 6.43 9.87
CA GLU A 191 10.01 5.75 11.15
C GLU A 191 10.26 4.26 10.95
N MET A 192 9.58 3.64 9.98
CA MET A 192 9.84 2.27 9.58
C MET A 192 11.29 2.09 9.13
N GLY A 193 11.80 2.94 8.24
CA GLY A 193 13.20 2.91 7.83
C GLY A 193 14.17 3.07 9.01
N ARG A 194 13.86 3.99 9.95
CA ARG A 194 14.63 4.20 11.18
C ARG A 194 14.66 2.94 12.05
N ILE A 195 13.51 2.33 12.31
CA ILE A 195 13.38 1.14 13.15
C ILE A 195 14.07 -0.06 12.51
N ALA A 196 13.87 -0.31 11.21
CA ALA A 196 14.53 -1.40 10.52
C ALA A 196 16.06 -1.30 10.59
N ALA A 197 16.61 -0.10 10.35
CA ALA A 197 18.04 0.16 10.50
C ALA A 197 18.52 -0.02 11.95
N GLN A 198 17.74 0.43 12.94
CA GLN A 198 18.08 0.26 14.35
C GLN A 198 18.13 -1.20 14.79
N GLN A 199 17.15 -2.00 14.37
CA GLN A 199 17.10 -3.43 14.65
C GLN A 199 18.32 -4.14 14.04
N LEU A 200 18.66 -3.82 12.79
CA LEU A 200 19.87 -4.37 12.13
C LEU A 200 21.16 -3.96 12.85
N LEU A 201 21.31 -2.67 13.18
CA LEU A 201 22.50 -2.16 13.89
C LEU A 201 22.63 -2.77 15.30
N GLY A 202 21.52 -3.11 15.95
CA GLY A 202 21.52 -3.84 17.21
C GLY A 202 22.19 -5.21 17.09
N VAL A 203 21.84 -5.97 16.04
CA VAL A 203 22.44 -7.27 15.73
C VAL A 203 23.92 -7.13 15.44
N LEU A 204 24.31 -6.19 14.58
CA LEU A 204 25.72 -5.98 14.21
C LEU A 204 26.60 -5.57 15.39
N ARG A 205 26.01 -4.98 16.43
CA ARG A 205 26.72 -4.59 17.66
C ARG A 205 26.63 -5.64 18.77
N GLY A 206 26.08 -6.84 18.50
CA GLY A 206 25.94 -7.91 19.48
C GLY A 206 24.94 -7.62 20.61
N ARG A 207 23.96 -6.73 20.38
CA ARG A 207 22.97 -6.33 21.40
C ARG A 207 21.75 -7.26 21.49
N GLY A 208 21.71 -8.31 20.67
CA GLY A 208 20.62 -9.27 20.59
C GLY A 208 20.35 -9.73 19.16
N PRO A 209 19.36 -10.61 18.96
CA PRO A 209 19.03 -11.16 17.63
C PRO A 209 18.26 -10.17 16.73
N GLY A 210 17.84 -9.02 17.25
CA GLY A 210 16.91 -8.11 16.59
C GLY A 210 15.50 -8.69 16.57
N GLU A 211 14.51 -7.84 16.27
CA GLU A 211 13.11 -8.24 16.23
C GLU A 211 12.36 -7.56 15.09
N LEU A 212 11.18 -8.09 14.76
CA LEU A 212 10.24 -7.46 13.85
C LEU A 212 9.32 -6.58 14.68
N VAL A 213 9.53 -5.27 14.61
CA VAL A 213 8.71 -4.30 15.34
C VAL A 213 7.47 -3.95 14.52
N GLN A 214 6.29 -4.07 15.10
CA GLN A 214 5.06 -3.58 14.47
C GLN A 214 4.79 -2.13 14.85
N VAL A 215 4.54 -1.26 13.87
CA VAL A 215 4.21 0.16 14.08
C VAL A 215 2.74 0.46 13.72
N PRO A 216 2.12 1.48 14.33
CA PRO A 216 0.76 1.86 14.01
C PRO A 216 0.67 2.61 12.67
N PHE A 217 -0.52 2.59 12.07
CA PHE A 217 -0.92 3.44 10.95
C PHE A 217 -1.87 4.54 11.41
N ALA A 218 -2.08 5.56 10.58
CA ALA A 218 -3.12 6.57 10.83
C ALA A 218 -3.98 6.81 9.59
N LEU A 219 -5.30 6.78 9.74
CA LEU A 219 -6.22 7.20 8.68
C LEU A 219 -6.29 8.73 8.65
N GLN A 220 -5.95 9.33 7.52
CA GLN A 220 -5.99 10.76 7.29
C GLN A 220 -7.27 11.10 6.50
N ILE A 221 -8.33 11.48 7.21
CA ILE A 221 -9.60 11.89 6.57
C ILE A 221 -9.48 13.32 6.06
N ARG A 222 -9.76 13.54 4.77
CA ARG A 222 -9.66 14.85 4.10
C ARG A 222 -10.85 15.09 3.17
N GLY A 223 -10.72 16.04 2.23
CA GLY A 223 -11.80 16.52 1.38
C GLY A 223 -12.22 15.59 0.23
N SER A 224 -11.49 14.52 -0.06
CA SER A 224 -11.80 13.63 -1.20
C SER A 224 -12.87 12.57 -0.91
N THR A 225 -13.48 12.56 0.28
CA THR A 225 -14.58 11.65 0.63
C THR A 225 -15.76 12.42 1.22
N ALA A 226 -16.99 11.99 0.89
CA ALA A 226 -18.23 12.56 1.40
C ALA A 226 -19.30 11.47 1.52
N ARG A 227 -20.47 11.81 2.09
CA ARG A 227 -21.62 10.89 2.07
C ARG A 227 -21.99 10.56 0.63
N VAL A 228 -22.49 9.33 0.42
CA VAL A 228 -22.93 8.86 -0.89
C VAL A 228 -23.95 9.85 -1.51
N PRO A 229 -23.83 10.19 -2.81
CA PRO A 229 -24.82 11.02 -3.51
C PRO A 229 -26.20 10.38 -3.61
#